data_AF-G6C1R9-F1
#
_entry.id   AF-G6C1R9-F1
#
_cell.length_a   1.000
_cell.length_b   1.000
_cell.length_c   1.000
_cell.angle_alpha   90.00
_cell.angle_beta   90.00
_cell.angle_gamma   90.00
#
_symmetry.space_group_name_H-M   'P 1'
#
loop_
_entity.id
_entity.type
_entity.pdbx_description
1 polymer ?
#
loop_
_entity_poly.entity_id
_entity_poly.type
_entity_poly.pdbx_seq_one_letter_code
_entity_poly.pdbx_strand_id
1 'polypeptide(L)'
;MNKSSLKIFAIEARKELMDKMRTRLEILGITENGIEKAKVIGKEVEVKGTLYPKESYDSLIRKYKQVGYEELIEESAYTWFNRLTALAFMEANEYIEEKMIFNNGVKNEPAIIDNYYEFEFFKNLDSDLQKELHNLRDENTPNSIEKLYSILMEEKCEDLSNIMPFMFKKKGTYSDILFPTGLLMENSLLVRLREEIGAEAPIELIGWLYQFYNSEKKDEIFAKKEKITKENVPAVTQLFTPDWK
;
A
#
# COMPACT_ATOMS: atom_id res chain seq x y z
N MET A 1 13.38 -5.62 20.42
CA MET A 1 13.36 -5.04 19.06
C MET A 1 14.76 -4.59 18.65
N ASN A 2 15.25 -5.03 17.50
CA ASN A 2 16.56 -4.66 16.96
C ASN A 2 16.43 -3.40 16.08
N LYS A 3 16.75 -2.22 16.63
CA LYS A 3 16.60 -0.94 15.90
C LYS A 3 17.48 -0.83 14.66
N SER A 4 18.62 -1.54 14.62
CA SER A 4 19.50 -1.52 13.45
C SER A 4 18.89 -2.29 12.29
N SER A 5 18.30 -3.46 12.56
CA SER A 5 17.57 -4.25 11.55
C SER A 5 16.36 -3.47 11.02
N LEU A 6 15.56 -2.91 11.93
CA LEU A 6 14.39 -2.11 11.60
C LEU A 6 14.72 -0.90 10.72
N LYS A 7 15.85 -0.25 10.98
CA LYS A 7 16.33 0.87 10.17
C LYS A 7 16.68 0.43 8.75
N ILE A 8 17.42 -0.67 8.61
CA ILE A 8 17.79 -1.23 7.30
C ILE A 8 16.52 -1.60 6.54
N PHE A 9 15.60 -2.33 7.17
CA PHE A 9 14.31 -2.68 6.59
C PHE A 9 13.55 -1.47 6.09
N ALA A 10 13.36 -0.42 6.91
CA ALA A 10 12.56 0.74 6.52
C ALA A 10 13.15 1.50 5.32
N ILE A 11 14.48 1.60 5.25
CA ILE A 11 15.19 2.24 4.12
C ILE A 11 15.06 1.41 2.85
N GLU A 12 15.22 0.09 2.94
CA GLU A 12 15.09 -0.80 1.79
C GLU A 12 13.64 -0.89 1.32
N ALA A 13 12.68 -0.94 2.23
CA ALA A 13 11.26 -0.93 1.95
C ALA A 13 10.86 0.32 1.16
N ARG A 14 11.41 1.49 1.51
CA ARG A 14 11.20 2.73 0.77
C ARG A 14 11.65 2.59 -0.68
N LYS A 15 12.89 2.16 -0.91
CA LYS A 15 13.48 1.99 -2.25
C LYS A 15 12.66 1.00 -3.08
N GLU A 16 12.37 -0.16 -2.51
CA GLU A 16 11.57 -1.21 -3.15
C GLU A 16 10.16 -0.71 -3.52
N LEU A 17 9.47 -0.03 -2.61
CA LEU A 17 8.12 0.48 -2.88
C LEU A 17 8.14 1.58 -3.95
N MET A 18 9.13 2.47 -3.94
CA MET A 18 9.27 3.49 -5.00
C MET A 18 9.47 2.83 -6.37
N ASP A 19 10.29 1.79 -6.47
CA ASP A 19 10.48 1.05 -7.71
C ASP A 19 9.21 0.34 -8.17
N LYS A 20 8.48 -0.29 -7.24
CA LYS A 20 7.16 -0.89 -7.55
C LYS A 20 6.16 0.16 -8.02
N MET A 21 6.16 1.37 -7.44
CA MET A 21 5.31 2.46 -7.91
C MET A 21 5.69 2.93 -9.31
N ARG A 22 6.99 2.99 -9.65
CA ARG A 22 7.44 3.31 -11.02
C ARG A 22 6.91 2.30 -12.02
N THR A 23 7.09 1.00 -11.76
CA THR A 23 6.55 -0.07 -12.60
C THR A 23 5.04 0.02 -12.72
N ARG A 24 4.33 0.33 -11.62
CA ARG A 24 2.88 0.43 -11.65
C ARG A 24 2.38 1.62 -12.45
N LEU A 25 3.04 2.78 -12.33
CA LEU A 25 2.75 3.95 -13.15
C LEU A 25 3.01 3.68 -14.63
N GLU A 26 4.08 2.98 -14.98
CA GLU A 26 4.38 2.60 -16.35
C GLU A 26 3.29 1.71 -16.96
N ILE A 27 2.79 0.73 -16.20
CA ILE A 27 1.64 -0.11 -16.61
C ILE A 27 0.40 0.76 -16.86
N LEU A 28 0.20 1.78 -16.01
CA LEU A 28 -0.88 2.77 -16.11
C LEU A 28 -0.60 3.87 -17.15
N GLY A 29 0.46 3.76 -17.94
CA GLY A 29 0.79 4.72 -19.00
C GLY A 29 1.22 6.08 -18.46
N ILE A 30 1.75 6.15 -17.24
CA ILE A 30 2.26 7.38 -16.63
C ILE A 30 3.79 7.29 -16.52
N THR A 31 4.47 8.28 -17.07
CA THR A 31 5.93 8.38 -17.08
C THR A 31 6.38 9.78 -16.65
N GLU A 32 7.68 9.98 -16.47
CA GLU A 32 8.28 11.30 -16.26
C GLU A 32 7.93 12.29 -17.40
N ASN A 33 7.72 11.78 -18.62
CA ASN A 33 7.51 12.58 -19.83
C ASN A 33 6.02 12.89 -20.09
N GLY A 34 5.11 12.30 -19.33
CA GLY A 34 3.68 12.54 -19.46
C GLY A 34 2.82 11.30 -19.31
N ILE A 35 1.57 11.44 -19.76
CA ILE A 35 0.53 10.43 -19.70
C ILE A 35 0.27 9.92 -21.12
N GLU A 36 0.42 8.62 -21.33
CA GLU A 36 0.08 7.92 -22.56
C GLU A 36 -1.43 7.98 -22.84
N LYS A 37 -1.81 7.80 -24.10
CA LYS A 37 -3.22 7.85 -24.50
C LYS A 37 -3.95 6.61 -23.99
N ALA A 38 -4.92 6.83 -23.11
CA ALA A 38 -5.85 5.82 -22.64
C ALA A 38 -7.22 5.93 -23.34
N LYS A 39 -7.97 4.83 -23.40
CA LYS A 39 -9.30 4.79 -24.04
C LYS A 39 -10.38 4.68 -22.97
N VAL A 40 -11.29 5.65 -22.94
CA VAL A 40 -12.42 5.64 -22.01
C VAL A 40 -13.54 4.76 -22.56
N ILE A 41 -14.05 3.83 -21.73
CA ILE A 41 -15.15 2.92 -22.07
C ILE A 41 -16.16 2.97 -20.92
N GLY A 42 -17.21 3.79 -21.07
CA GLY A 42 -18.22 3.93 -20.01
C GLY A 42 -17.62 4.41 -18.69
N LYS A 43 -17.66 3.55 -17.66
CA LYS A 43 -17.11 3.81 -16.32
C LYS A 43 -15.67 3.31 -16.13
N GLU A 44 -15.04 2.83 -17.19
CA GLU A 44 -13.69 2.28 -17.17
C GLU A 44 -12.75 3.03 -18.12
N VAL A 45 -11.45 2.85 -17.88
CA VAL A 45 -10.37 3.33 -18.73
C VAL A 45 -9.49 2.14 -19.10
N GLU A 46 -9.36 1.89 -20.40
CA GLU A 46 -8.47 0.88 -20.97
C GLU A 46 -7.07 1.48 -21.15
N VAL A 47 -6.09 0.90 -20.47
CA VAL A 47 -4.67 1.21 -20.59
C VAL A 47 -3.91 -0.08 -20.90
N LYS A 48 -3.19 -0.10 -22.03
CA LYS A 48 -2.40 -1.28 -22.46
C LYS A 48 -3.21 -2.60 -22.42
N GLY A 49 -4.50 -2.54 -22.76
CA GLY A 49 -5.41 -3.69 -22.79
C GLY A 49 -6.02 -4.09 -21.43
N THR A 50 -5.69 -3.38 -20.34
CA THR A 50 -6.26 -3.61 -19.01
C THR A 50 -7.28 -2.52 -18.66
N LEU A 51 -8.41 -2.90 -18.08
CA LEU A 51 -9.47 -1.98 -17.65
C LEU A 51 -9.25 -1.55 -16.20
N TYR A 52 -9.38 -0.25 -15.95
CA TYR A 52 -9.30 0.36 -14.64
C TYR A 52 -10.55 1.21 -14.36
N PRO A 53 -11.00 1.34 -13.11
CA PRO A 53 -12.06 2.27 -12.76
C PRO A 53 -11.71 3.70 -13.19
N LYS A 54 -12.58 4.33 -13.98
CA LYS A 54 -12.34 5.68 -14.52
C LYS A 54 -12.13 6.70 -13.42
N GLU A 55 -12.86 6.58 -12.31
CA GLU A 55 -12.76 7.50 -11.18
C GLU A 55 -11.36 7.48 -10.54
N SER A 56 -10.82 6.29 -10.26
CA SER A 56 -9.46 6.12 -9.71
C SER A 56 -8.39 6.57 -10.70
N TYR A 57 -8.56 6.30 -12.00
CA TYR A 57 -7.63 6.75 -13.05
C TYR A 57 -7.63 8.27 -13.23
N ASP A 58 -8.81 8.91 -13.25
CA ASP A 58 -8.93 10.37 -13.29
C ASP A 58 -8.31 11.02 -12.04
N SER A 59 -8.48 10.38 -10.87
CA SER A 59 -7.84 10.79 -9.61
C SER A 59 -6.31 10.73 -9.71
N LEU A 60 -5.77 9.67 -10.32
CA LEU A 60 -4.33 9.51 -10.57
C LEU A 60 -3.79 10.59 -11.51
N ILE A 61 -4.49 10.87 -12.63
CA ILE A 61 -4.09 11.94 -13.55
C ILE A 61 -4.09 13.31 -12.87
N ARG A 62 -5.14 13.62 -12.08
CA ARG A 62 -5.21 14.87 -11.32
C ARG A 62 -4.02 14.98 -10.36
N LYS A 63 -3.72 13.90 -9.64
CA LYS A 63 -2.59 13.88 -8.70
C LYS A 63 -1.25 14.05 -9.40
N TYR A 64 -1.00 13.33 -10.49
CA TYR A 64 0.19 13.48 -11.33
C TYR A 64 0.40 14.94 -11.78
N LYS A 65 -0.66 15.60 -12.28
CA LYS A 65 -0.59 17.00 -12.71
C LYS A 65 -0.35 17.98 -11.56
N GLN A 66 -0.77 17.62 -10.34
CA GLN A 66 -0.63 18.47 -9.17
C GLN A 66 0.78 18.41 -8.57
N VAL A 67 1.35 17.21 -8.44
CA VAL A 67 2.61 17.00 -7.70
C VAL A 67 3.80 16.60 -8.58
N GLY A 68 3.56 16.19 -9.83
CA GLY A 68 4.59 15.68 -10.72
C GLY A 68 4.88 14.19 -10.50
N TYR A 69 5.73 13.61 -11.36
CA TYR A 69 6.00 12.17 -11.39
C TYR A 69 6.72 11.67 -10.14
N GLU A 70 7.84 12.28 -9.76
CA GLU A 70 8.66 11.82 -8.63
C GLU A 70 7.91 11.94 -7.29
N GLU A 71 7.21 13.05 -7.05
CA GLU A 71 6.44 13.21 -5.81
C GLU A 71 5.22 12.26 -5.77
N LEU A 72 4.61 11.95 -6.92
CA LEU A 72 3.56 10.94 -6.99
C LEU A 72 4.08 9.55 -6.62
N ILE A 73 5.26 9.16 -7.12
CA ILE A 73 5.92 7.89 -6.74
C ILE A 73 6.12 7.86 -5.24
N GLU A 74 6.65 8.94 -4.70
CA GLU A 74 7.00 8.99 -3.30
C GLU A 74 5.79 8.97 -2.37
N GLU A 75 4.78 9.80 -2.63
CA GLU A 75 3.55 9.80 -1.84
C GLU A 75 2.83 8.43 -1.90
N SER A 76 2.85 7.78 -3.06
CA SER A 76 2.22 6.46 -3.26
C SER A 76 2.99 5.36 -2.52
N ALA A 77 4.32 5.37 -2.61
CA ALA A 77 5.18 4.43 -1.88
C ALA A 77 5.03 4.61 -0.37
N TYR A 78 4.99 5.85 0.12
CA TYR A 78 4.77 6.14 1.53
C TYR A 78 3.37 5.69 1.99
N THR A 79 2.34 5.94 1.18
CA THR A 79 0.97 5.48 1.47
C THR A 79 0.93 3.96 1.68
N TRP A 80 1.54 3.18 0.79
CA TRP A 80 1.54 1.72 0.92
C TRP A 80 2.42 1.22 2.05
N PHE A 81 3.56 1.85 2.30
CA PHE A 81 4.38 1.55 3.47
C PHE A 81 3.55 1.72 4.76
N ASN A 82 2.85 2.85 4.90
CA ASN A 82 2.04 3.15 6.07
C ASN A 82 0.88 2.16 6.23
N ARG A 83 0.17 1.83 5.15
CA ARG A 83 -0.94 0.86 5.20
C ARG A 83 -0.47 -0.52 5.60
N LEU A 84 0.60 -1.03 4.99
CA LEU A 84 1.13 -2.36 5.28
C LEU A 84 1.63 -2.44 6.74
N THR A 85 2.39 -1.43 7.18
CA THR A 85 2.91 -1.39 8.55
C THR A 85 1.81 -1.21 9.60
N ALA A 86 0.78 -0.39 9.32
CA ALA A 86 -0.38 -0.24 10.19
C ALA A 86 -1.17 -1.54 10.32
N LEU A 87 -1.47 -2.22 9.20
CA LEU A 87 -2.17 -3.52 9.23
C LEU A 87 -1.37 -4.57 10.00
N ALA A 88 -0.06 -4.68 9.73
CA ALA A 88 0.81 -5.61 10.45
C ALA A 88 0.80 -5.32 11.96
N PHE A 89 0.87 -4.04 12.34
CA PHE A 89 0.81 -3.66 13.75
C PHE A 89 -0.53 -4.01 14.39
N MET A 90 -1.65 -3.72 13.71
CA MET A 90 -2.99 -4.04 14.18
C MET A 90 -3.18 -5.55 14.34
N GLU A 91 -2.63 -6.36 13.44
CA GLU A 91 -2.66 -7.82 13.51
C GLU A 91 -1.83 -8.38 14.67
N ALA A 92 -0.65 -7.81 14.93
CA ALA A 92 0.24 -8.22 16.02
C ALA A 92 -0.31 -7.81 17.39
N ASN A 93 -1.16 -6.78 17.46
CA ASN A 93 -1.79 -6.35 18.71
C ASN A 93 -3.27 -6.77 18.81
N GLU A 94 -3.73 -7.66 17.92
CA GLU A 94 -5.10 -8.20 17.91
C GLU A 94 -6.21 -7.12 17.83
N TYR A 95 -5.91 -5.98 17.21
CA TYR A 95 -6.90 -4.93 16.94
C TYR A 95 -7.80 -5.27 15.75
N ILE A 96 -7.36 -6.21 14.91
CA ILE A 96 -8.18 -6.86 13.88
C ILE A 96 -7.98 -8.37 13.94
N GLU A 97 -9.04 -9.10 13.63
CA GLU A 97 -9.01 -10.57 13.58
C GLU A 97 -8.43 -11.06 12.25
N GLU A 98 -8.64 -10.29 11.18
CA GLU A 98 -8.15 -10.60 9.83
C GLU A 98 -6.63 -10.56 9.75
N LYS A 99 -6.02 -11.62 9.21
CA LYS A 99 -4.58 -11.66 8.95
C LYS A 99 -4.25 -11.24 7.51
N MET A 100 -4.30 -9.93 7.29
CA MET A 100 -4.02 -9.28 6.01
C MET A 100 -2.52 -9.32 5.66
N ILE A 101 -1.66 -9.30 6.67
CA ILE A 101 -0.20 -9.33 6.54
C ILE A 101 0.33 -10.69 6.97
N PHE A 102 0.04 -11.16 8.19
CA PHE A 102 0.61 -12.41 8.71
C PHE A 102 0.06 -13.65 8.01
N ASN A 103 0.86 -14.72 7.97
CA ASN A 103 0.47 -16.03 7.45
C ASN A 103 0.17 -17.02 8.58
N ASN A 104 -0.29 -18.21 8.21
CA ASN A 104 -0.58 -19.32 9.13
C ASN A 104 0.63 -20.26 9.37
N GLY A 105 1.82 -19.88 8.90
CA GLY A 105 3.05 -20.69 8.99
C GLY A 105 3.16 -21.87 8.01
N VAL A 106 2.14 -22.11 7.16
CA VAL A 106 2.17 -23.21 6.16
C VAL A 106 2.62 -22.69 4.79
N LYS A 107 2.15 -21.50 4.40
CA LYS A 107 2.46 -20.86 3.12
C LYS A 107 2.97 -19.44 3.35
N ASN A 108 3.63 -18.88 2.33
CA ASN A 108 4.02 -17.48 2.38
C ASN A 108 2.82 -16.51 2.28
N GLU A 109 1.74 -16.95 1.64
CA GLU A 109 0.49 -16.20 1.49
C GLU A 109 -0.07 -15.74 2.86
N PRO A 110 -0.50 -14.47 2.99
CA PRO A 110 -1.27 -14.03 4.16
C PRO A 110 -2.51 -14.91 4.39
N ALA A 111 -2.85 -15.17 5.65
CA ALA A 111 -3.89 -16.14 5.95
C ALA A 111 -5.28 -15.68 5.45
N ILE A 112 -5.49 -14.37 5.25
CA ILE A 112 -6.71 -13.83 4.66
C ILE A 112 -7.07 -14.47 3.31
N ILE A 113 -6.09 -14.89 2.51
CA ILE A 113 -6.34 -15.55 1.21
C ILE A 113 -7.12 -16.86 1.37
N ASP A 114 -6.93 -17.55 2.50
CA ASP A 114 -7.57 -18.83 2.77
C ASP A 114 -8.94 -18.68 3.46
N ASN A 115 -9.19 -17.59 4.20
CA ASN A 115 -10.38 -17.46 5.06
C ASN A 115 -11.14 -16.12 4.92
N TYR A 116 -10.89 -15.33 3.88
CA TYR A 116 -11.55 -14.03 3.67
C TYR A 116 -13.09 -14.08 3.78
N TYR A 117 -13.70 -15.19 3.37
CA TYR A 117 -15.15 -15.38 3.35
C TYR A 117 -15.79 -15.43 4.75
N GLU A 118 -14.99 -15.60 5.80
CA GLU A 118 -15.48 -15.68 7.19
C GLU A 118 -15.76 -14.30 7.78
N PHE A 119 -15.17 -13.24 7.22
CA PHE A 119 -15.15 -11.91 7.82
C PHE A 119 -16.25 -10.97 7.29
N GLU A 120 -16.69 -10.05 8.15
CA GLU A 120 -17.80 -9.13 7.85
C GLU A 120 -17.48 -8.17 6.69
N PHE A 121 -16.25 -7.69 6.56
CA PHE A 121 -15.88 -6.79 5.46
C PHE A 121 -16.12 -7.44 4.09
N PHE A 122 -15.89 -8.75 3.97
CA PHE A 122 -16.19 -9.52 2.76
C PHE A 122 -17.68 -9.74 2.57
N LYS A 123 -18.40 -10.13 3.64
CA LYS A 123 -19.85 -10.39 3.57
C LYS A 123 -20.66 -9.16 3.17
N ASN A 124 -20.14 -7.96 3.45
CA ASN A 124 -20.74 -6.69 3.09
C ASN A 124 -20.47 -6.26 1.63
N LEU A 125 -19.62 -6.97 0.89
CA LEU A 125 -19.36 -6.70 -0.52
C LEU A 125 -20.58 -7.06 -1.38
N ASP A 126 -20.67 -6.46 -2.57
CA ASP A 126 -21.70 -6.85 -3.53
C ASP A 126 -21.52 -8.30 -4.01
N SER A 127 -22.63 -8.94 -4.38
CA SER A 127 -22.62 -10.36 -4.72
C SER A 127 -21.78 -10.71 -5.95
N ASP A 128 -21.54 -9.76 -6.85
CA ASP A 128 -20.78 -10.02 -8.07
C ASP A 128 -19.27 -9.94 -7.77
N LEU A 129 -18.85 -9.00 -6.93
CA LEU A 129 -17.49 -8.93 -6.41
C LEU A 129 -17.15 -10.14 -5.52
N GLN A 130 -18.07 -10.60 -4.67
CA GLN A 130 -17.85 -11.84 -3.89
C GLN A 130 -17.59 -13.04 -4.82
N LYS A 131 -18.37 -13.18 -5.90
CA LYS A 131 -18.15 -14.24 -6.90
C LYS A 131 -16.81 -14.07 -7.62
N GLU A 132 -16.42 -12.84 -7.98
CA GLU A 132 -15.11 -12.56 -8.58
C GLU A 132 -13.97 -13.04 -7.68
N LEU A 133 -14.02 -12.70 -6.39
CA LEU A 133 -13.00 -13.12 -5.42
C LEU A 133 -12.92 -14.64 -5.28
N HIS A 134 -14.07 -15.33 -5.26
CA HIS A 134 -14.10 -16.80 -5.28
C HIS A 134 -13.52 -17.38 -6.57
N ASN A 135 -13.86 -16.82 -7.74
CA ASN A 135 -13.31 -17.29 -9.01
C ASN A 135 -11.78 -17.11 -9.07
N LEU A 136 -11.27 -15.96 -8.60
CA LEU A 136 -9.82 -15.70 -8.53
C LEU A 136 -9.13 -16.70 -7.59
N ARG A 137 -9.77 -17.04 -6.47
CA ARG A 137 -9.28 -18.04 -5.53
C ARG A 137 -9.26 -19.44 -6.15
N ASP A 138 -10.32 -19.82 -6.85
CA ASP A 138 -10.46 -21.13 -7.49
C ASP A 138 -9.50 -21.32 -8.67
N GLU A 139 -9.20 -20.26 -9.42
CA GLU A 139 -8.19 -20.28 -10.49
C GLU A 139 -6.80 -20.64 -9.93
N ASN A 140 -6.49 -20.18 -8.72
CA ASN A 140 -5.30 -20.55 -7.93
C ASN A 140 -3.97 -20.46 -8.71
N THR A 141 -3.83 -19.45 -9.56
CA THR A 141 -2.56 -19.10 -10.22
C THR A 141 -1.85 -17.99 -9.45
N PRO A 142 -0.52 -17.82 -9.58
CA PRO A 142 0.18 -16.72 -8.92
C PRO A 142 -0.45 -15.34 -9.22
N ASN A 143 -0.88 -15.12 -10.46
CA ASN A 143 -1.52 -13.87 -10.87
C ASN A 143 -2.93 -13.72 -10.29
N SER A 144 -3.74 -14.79 -10.26
CA SER A 144 -5.10 -14.74 -9.72
C SER A 144 -5.09 -14.51 -8.21
N ILE A 145 -4.16 -15.15 -7.49
CA ILE A 145 -3.97 -14.98 -6.05
C ILE A 145 -3.43 -13.58 -5.72
N GLU A 146 -2.52 -13.05 -6.51
CA GLU A 146 -2.05 -11.67 -6.34
C GLU A 146 -3.17 -10.65 -6.57
N LYS A 147 -4.02 -10.87 -7.58
CA LYS A 147 -5.18 -10.02 -7.86
C LYS A 147 -6.25 -10.14 -6.77
N LEU A 148 -6.52 -11.35 -6.29
CA LEU A 148 -7.38 -11.59 -5.12
C LEU A 148 -6.89 -10.80 -3.92
N TYR A 149 -5.60 -10.92 -3.60
CA TYR A 149 -5.00 -10.25 -2.47
C TYR A 149 -5.05 -8.72 -2.61
N SER A 150 -4.82 -8.17 -3.81
CA SER A 150 -4.90 -6.73 -4.01
C SER A 150 -6.30 -6.19 -3.75
N ILE A 151 -7.34 -6.89 -4.23
CA ILE A 151 -8.74 -6.50 -3.99
C ILE A 151 -9.08 -6.60 -2.50
N LEU A 152 -8.77 -7.72 -1.85
CA LEU A 152 -9.02 -7.88 -0.40
C LEU A 152 -8.37 -6.76 0.42
N MET A 153 -7.17 -6.33 0.03
CA MET A 153 -6.47 -5.24 0.70
C MET A 153 -7.16 -3.89 0.51
N GLU A 154 -7.63 -3.62 -0.71
CA GLU A 154 -8.43 -2.42 -1.02
C GLU A 154 -9.75 -2.40 -0.24
N GLU A 155 -10.47 -3.53 -0.17
CA GLU A 155 -11.71 -3.63 0.62
C GLU A 155 -11.46 -3.41 2.11
N LYS A 156 -10.39 -4.00 2.66
CA LYS A 156 -10.09 -3.81 4.07
C LYS A 156 -9.66 -2.38 4.38
N CYS A 157 -8.96 -1.72 3.45
CA CYS A 157 -8.66 -0.29 3.57
C CYS A 157 -9.93 0.56 3.52
N GLU A 158 -10.89 0.25 2.65
CA GLU A 158 -12.19 0.95 2.61
C GLU A 158 -12.95 0.79 3.93
N ASP A 159 -13.04 -0.43 4.46
CA ASP A 159 -13.68 -0.75 5.74
C ASP A 159 -13.06 0.08 6.89
N LEU A 160 -11.73 0.02 7.01
CA LEU A 160 -10.98 0.75 8.04
C LEU A 160 -10.99 2.27 7.85
N SER A 161 -11.27 2.78 6.64
CA SER A 161 -11.35 4.23 6.38
C SER A 161 -12.49 4.90 7.17
N ASN A 162 -13.52 4.14 7.56
CA ASN A 162 -14.62 4.65 8.38
C ASN A 162 -14.18 4.90 9.84
N ILE A 163 -13.14 4.20 10.30
CA ILE A 163 -12.63 4.27 11.67
C ILE A 163 -11.37 5.15 11.75
N MET A 164 -10.45 4.99 10.79
CA MET A 164 -9.17 5.69 10.72
C MET A 164 -8.96 6.36 9.35
N PRO A 165 -9.77 7.38 9.00
CA PRO A 165 -9.71 8.06 7.70
C PRO A 165 -8.38 8.80 7.43
N PHE A 166 -7.58 9.04 8.47
CA PHE A 166 -6.24 9.64 8.35
C PHE A 166 -5.20 8.63 7.84
N MET A 167 -5.40 7.32 8.06
CA MET A 167 -4.49 6.24 7.65
C MET A 167 -4.99 5.53 6.39
N PHE A 168 -6.28 5.18 6.39
CA PHE A 168 -6.92 4.47 5.30
C PHE A 168 -7.89 5.42 4.58
N LYS A 169 -7.81 5.44 3.24
CA LYS A 169 -8.65 6.33 2.42
C LYS A 169 -9.77 5.52 1.82
N LYS A 170 -10.90 6.19 1.57
CA LYS A 170 -11.96 5.63 0.77
C LYS A 170 -11.50 5.33 -0.66
N LYS A 171 -12.16 4.39 -1.30
CA LYS A 171 -12.09 4.07 -2.72
C LYS A 171 -12.47 5.27 -3.60
N GLY A 172 -12.17 5.16 -4.89
CA GLY A 172 -12.27 6.24 -5.87
C GLY A 172 -11.02 7.13 -5.88
N THR A 173 -9.92 6.67 -5.29
CA THR A 173 -8.66 7.41 -5.25
C THR A 173 -7.61 6.73 -6.10
N TYR A 174 -6.55 7.48 -6.44
CA TYR A 174 -5.43 6.92 -7.19
C TYR A 174 -4.75 5.75 -6.47
N SER A 175 -4.90 5.64 -5.14
CA SER A 175 -4.26 4.58 -4.36
C SER A 175 -4.80 3.19 -4.68
N ASP A 176 -6.06 3.11 -5.12
CA ASP A 176 -6.75 1.85 -5.43
C ASP A 176 -6.04 1.14 -6.60
N ILE A 177 -5.65 1.90 -7.63
CA ILE A 177 -4.99 1.33 -8.81
C ILE A 177 -3.47 1.26 -8.68
N LEU A 178 -2.89 1.75 -7.57
CA LEU A 178 -1.45 1.73 -7.31
C LEU A 178 -1.00 0.65 -6.31
N PHE A 179 -1.73 -0.46 -6.20
CA PHE A 179 -1.30 -1.59 -5.37
C PHE A 179 0.12 -2.10 -5.77
N PRO A 180 1.05 -2.26 -4.81
CA PRO A 180 2.40 -2.75 -5.09
C PRO A 180 2.38 -4.25 -5.43
N THR A 181 2.91 -4.62 -6.58
CA THR A 181 2.96 -6.02 -7.02
C THR A 181 4.12 -6.79 -6.41
N GLY A 182 4.08 -8.13 -6.46
CA GLY A 182 5.13 -9.04 -5.98
C GLY A 182 5.19 -9.17 -4.45
N LEU A 183 4.15 -8.77 -3.71
CA LEU A 183 4.13 -8.89 -2.26
C LEU A 183 4.04 -10.34 -1.75
N LEU A 184 3.62 -11.29 -2.59
CA LEU A 184 3.46 -12.69 -2.21
C LEU A 184 4.70 -13.57 -2.52
N MET A 185 5.77 -12.98 -3.09
CA MET A 185 7.02 -13.68 -3.38
C MET A 185 7.80 -14.05 -2.11
N GLU A 186 8.63 -15.09 -2.16
CA GLU A 186 9.35 -15.64 -0.99
C GLU A 186 10.29 -14.63 -0.30
N ASN A 187 10.84 -13.67 -1.03
CA ASN A 187 11.73 -12.62 -0.50
C ASN A 187 11.08 -11.23 -0.55
N SER A 188 9.75 -11.16 -0.51
CA SER A 188 9.02 -9.91 -0.65
C SER A 188 9.18 -8.98 0.55
N LEU A 189 8.87 -7.70 0.34
CA LEU A 189 8.64 -6.73 1.42
C LEU A 189 7.79 -7.30 2.57
N LEU A 190 6.76 -8.08 2.24
CA LEU A 190 5.77 -8.55 3.20
C LEU A 190 6.34 -9.64 4.13
N VAL A 191 7.24 -10.49 3.63
CA VAL A 191 8.00 -11.45 4.46
C VAL A 191 8.84 -10.71 5.47
N ARG A 192 9.64 -9.75 5.00
CA ARG A 192 10.54 -8.95 5.85
C ARG A 192 9.76 -8.11 6.87
N LEU A 193 8.60 -7.58 6.48
CA LEU A 193 7.72 -6.84 7.38
C LEU A 193 7.26 -7.69 8.57
N ARG A 194 6.83 -8.94 8.32
CA ARG A 194 6.41 -9.86 9.40
C ARG A 194 7.55 -10.14 10.38
N GLU A 195 8.76 -10.34 9.88
CA GLU A 195 9.96 -10.58 10.70
C GLU A 195 10.29 -9.39 11.61
N GLU A 196 10.16 -8.16 11.10
CA GLU A 196 10.46 -6.94 11.85
C GLU A 196 9.36 -6.57 12.86
N ILE A 197 8.08 -6.82 12.54
CA ILE A 197 6.95 -6.57 13.45
C ILE A 197 6.92 -7.62 14.58
N GLY A 198 7.08 -8.89 14.24
CA GLY A 198 6.95 -10.01 15.19
C GLY A 198 5.52 -10.23 15.68
N ALA A 199 5.36 -11.08 16.72
CA ALA A 199 4.04 -11.46 17.24
C ALA A 199 3.41 -10.42 18.17
N GLU A 200 4.22 -9.60 18.87
CA GLU A 200 3.75 -8.51 19.72
C GLU A 200 4.57 -7.26 19.40
N ALA A 201 3.91 -6.22 18.88
CA ALA A 201 4.57 -5.03 18.40
C ALA A 201 4.41 -3.86 19.40
N PRO A 202 5.50 -3.36 20.01
CA PRO A 202 5.41 -2.21 20.91
C PRO A 202 5.00 -0.95 20.16
N ILE A 203 4.21 -0.08 20.79
CA ILE A 203 3.63 1.11 20.13
C ILE A 203 4.69 2.02 19.48
N GLU A 204 5.90 2.10 20.05
CA GLU A 204 6.99 2.90 19.50
C GLU A 204 7.53 2.36 18.17
N LEU A 205 7.28 1.08 17.84
CA LEU A 205 7.76 0.44 16.59
C LEU A 205 7.29 1.21 15.36
N ILE A 206 6.03 1.66 15.34
CA ILE A 206 5.48 2.48 14.26
C ILE A 206 6.25 3.80 14.13
N GLY A 207 6.51 4.46 15.26
CA GLY A 207 7.29 5.70 15.29
C GLY A 207 8.70 5.51 14.72
N TRP A 208 9.36 4.40 15.06
CA TRP A 208 10.69 4.08 14.51
C TRP A 208 10.65 3.77 13.01
N LEU A 209 9.68 2.98 12.54
CA LEU A 209 9.50 2.68 11.13
C LEU A 209 9.34 3.96 10.31
N TYR A 210 8.48 4.88 10.74
CA TYR A 210 8.29 6.16 10.06
C TYR A 210 9.53 7.05 10.10
N GLN A 211 10.21 7.11 11.24
CA GLN A 211 11.45 7.88 11.36
C GLN A 211 12.52 7.33 10.42
N PHE A 212 12.70 6.02 10.36
CA PHE A 212 13.72 5.39 9.54
C PHE A 212 13.39 5.44 8.05
N TYR A 213 12.12 5.22 7.67
CA TYR A 213 11.66 5.35 6.28
C TYR A 213 12.00 6.73 5.70
N ASN A 214 11.76 7.80 6.47
CA ASN A 214 11.99 9.17 6.01
C ASN A 214 13.45 9.65 6.19
N SER A 215 14.33 8.84 6.78
CA SER A 215 15.67 9.30 7.18
C SER A 215 16.55 9.76 6.02
N GLU A 216 16.60 9.01 4.91
CA GLU A 216 17.41 9.40 3.75
C GLU A 216 16.90 10.68 3.07
N LYS A 217 15.57 10.82 2.88
CA LYS A 217 14.99 12.06 2.33
C LYS A 217 15.21 13.25 3.25
N LYS A 218 15.09 13.03 4.56
CA LYS A 218 15.39 14.06 5.56
C LYS A 218 16.83 14.55 5.40
N ASP A 219 17.79 13.65 5.35
CA ASP A 219 19.21 13.98 5.19
C ASP A 219 19.48 14.72 3.87
N GLU A 220 18.83 14.32 2.77
CA GLU A 220 18.91 15.00 1.47
C GLU A 220 18.41 16.45 1.54
N ILE A 221 17.25 16.68 2.16
CA ILE A 221 16.67 18.03 2.32
C ILE A 221 17.60 18.92 3.14
N PHE A 222 18.15 18.40 4.25
CA PHE A 222 19.09 19.17 5.08
C PHE A 222 20.42 19.45 4.36
N ALA A 223 20.91 18.52 3.53
CA ALA A 223 22.10 18.71 2.72
C ALA A 223 21.92 19.81 1.67
N LYS A 224 20.72 19.91 1.07
CA LYS A 224 20.39 20.95 0.07
C LYS A 224 20.32 22.37 0.66
N LYS A 225 20.18 22.54 1.97
CA LYS A 225 20.06 23.84 2.68
C LYS A 225 18.96 24.75 2.11
N GLU A 226 17.99 24.19 1.41
CA GLU A 226 16.87 24.92 0.83
C GLU A 226 15.78 25.17 1.89
N LYS A 227 14.92 26.16 1.65
CA LYS A 227 13.72 26.32 2.49
C LYS A 227 12.88 25.06 2.37
N ILE A 228 12.46 24.50 3.52
CA ILE A 228 11.54 23.36 3.57
C ILE A 228 10.26 23.76 2.82
N THR A 229 10.03 23.13 1.67
CA THR A 229 8.79 23.28 0.90
C THR A 229 7.67 22.48 1.55
N LYS A 230 6.40 22.76 1.20
CA LYS A 230 5.24 22.11 1.82
C LYS A 230 5.27 20.59 1.66
N GLU A 231 5.79 20.12 0.54
CA GLU A 231 5.95 18.71 0.16
C GLU A 231 7.04 18.02 0.98
N ASN A 232 8.04 18.78 1.44
CA ASN A 232 9.17 18.29 2.22
C ASN A 232 8.95 18.32 3.74
N VAL A 233 7.89 18.99 4.21
CA VAL A 233 7.50 19.05 5.63
C VAL A 233 7.35 17.65 6.25
N PRO A 234 6.67 16.67 5.62
CA PRO A 234 6.47 15.34 6.22
C PRO A 234 7.78 14.61 6.51
N ALA A 235 8.79 14.75 5.63
CA ALA A 235 10.07 14.07 5.80
C ALA A 235 10.94 14.66 6.93
N VAL A 236 10.79 15.95 7.21
CA VAL A 236 11.64 16.67 8.19
C VAL A 236 10.97 16.88 9.55
N THR A 237 9.66 16.63 9.65
CA THR A 237 8.90 16.74 10.90
C THR A 237 8.67 15.38 11.55
N GLN A 238 8.74 15.31 12.88
CA GLN A 238 8.35 14.13 13.67
C GLN A 238 6.82 14.01 13.87
N LEU A 239 6.03 14.88 13.24
CA LEU A 239 4.61 15.13 13.53
C LEU A 239 3.62 14.10 12.93
N PHE A 240 4.10 12.93 12.49
CA PHE A 240 3.25 11.86 11.95
C PHE A 240 3.47 10.49 12.61
N THR A 241 3.78 10.45 13.91
CA THR A 241 2.87 9.63 14.71
C THR A 241 1.55 10.39 14.68
N PRO A 242 0.45 9.88 14.07
CA PRO A 242 -0.86 10.35 14.50
C PRO A 242 -0.82 10.32 16.03
N ASP A 243 -1.33 11.32 16.72
CA ASP A 243 -1.47 11.18 18.16
C ASP A 243 -2.37 9.97 18.40
N TRP A 244 -1.78 8.85 18.84
CA TRP A 244 -2.52 7.65 19.27
C TRP A 244 -3.14 7.88 20.66
N LYS A 245 -3.57 9.12 20.94
CA LYS A 245 -4.19 9.56 22.18
C LYS A 245 -5.65 9.90 21.97
#